data_AF-D6PKM1-F1
#
_entry.id   AF-D6PKM1-F1
#
_cell.length_a   1.000
_cell.length_b   1.000
_cell.length_c   1.000
_cell.angle_alpha   90.00
_cell.angle_beta   90.00
_cell.angle_gamma   90.00
#
_symmetry.space_group_name_H-M   'P 1'
#
loop_
_entity.id
_entity.type
_entity.pdbx_description
1 polymer ?
#
loop_
_entity_poly.entity_id
_entity_poly.type
_entity_poly.pdbx_seq_one_letter_code
_entity_poly.pdbx_strand_id
1 'polypeptide(L)'
;MSNINNFKLDASADTLILDDDKDLKLFREINDRYESNEFLILTVTDRNKDIFANETLEYIHNLTLEIEEFASVQSVTAITNIPLVSSSKKPLTELINNIPNIFSKDIDPELAQEEILTSPIYKDLVISQDAKTTAMQVTLKKILN
;
A
#
# COMPACT_ATOMS: atom_id res chain seq x y z
N MET A 1 43.15 32.60 18.48
CA MET A 1 42.41 31.40 18.91
C MET A 1 41.13 31.36 18.10
N SER A 2 41.01 30.42 17.17
CA SER A 2 39.86 30.32 16.27
C SER A 2 38.85 29.33 16.87
N ASN A 3 37.72 29.84 17.35
CA ASN A 3 36.62 29.03 17.89
C ASN A 3 35.51 28.90 16.84
N ILE A 4 35.79 28.22 15.73
CA ILE A 4 34.79 27.88 14.71
C ILE A 4 34.79 26.35 14.47
N ASN A 5 34.71 25.57 15.54
CA ASN A 5 34.63 24.10 15.42
C ASN A 5 33.18 23.56 15.49
N ASN A 6 32.17 24.43 15.65
CA ASN A 6 30.76 24.02 15.80
C ASN A 6 29.77 24.84 14.94
N PHE A 7 30.22 25.46 13.84
CA PHE A 7 29.28 26.06 12.89
C PHE A 7 28.66 24.97 12.02
N LYS A 8 27.38 24.67 12.25
CA LYS A 8 26.57 23.77 11.40
C LYS A 8 25.55 24.62 10.67
N LEU A 9 25.71 24.77 9.36
CA LEU A 9 24.74 25.42 8.49
C LEU A 9 23.71 24.37 8.06
N ASP A 10 22.56 24.35 8.73
CA ASP A 10 21.41 23.57 8.27
C ASP A 10 20.63 24.43 7.27
N ALA A 11 20.82 24.13 5.97
CA ALA A 11 20.15 24.78 4.86
C ALA A 11 19.02 23.92 4.29
N SER A 12 18.44 23.04 5.13
CA SER A 12 17.18 22.40 4.80
C SER A 12 16.12 23.48 4.54
N ALA A 13 15.28 23.25 3.52
CA ALA A 13 14.21 24.18 3.15
C ALA A 13 13.28 24.48 4.34
N ASP A 14 13.15 23.54 5.28
CA ASP A 14 12.35 23.65 6.51
C ASP A 14 12.86 24.75 7.45
N THR A 15 14.15 25.09 7.42
CA THR A 15 14.75 26.14 8.27
C THR A 15 14.59 27.54 7.69
N LEU A 16 14.17 27.67 6.43
CA LEU A 16 14.02 28.95 5.72
C LEU A 16 12.58 29.51 5.74
N ILE A 17 11.62 28.79 6.30
CA ILE A 17 10.21 29.20 6.36
C ILE A 17 9.93 29.89 7.70
N LEU A 18 9.21 31.00 7.70
CA LEU A 18 8.81 31.69 8.94
C LEU A 18 7.86 30.81 9.76
N ASP A 19 8.21 30.53 11.02
CA ASP A 19 7.35 29.77 11.95
C ASP A 19 5.98 30.44 12.24
N ASP A 20 5.85 31.74 11.99
CA ASP A 20 4.60 32.50 12.18
C ASP A 20 3.76 32.63 10.88
N ASP A 21 4.12 31.87 9.84
CA ASP A 21 3.33 31.79 8.62
C ASP A 21 2.06 30.97 8.86
N LYS A 22 0.91 31.60 8.65
CA LYS A 22 -0.41 30.99 8.84
C LYS A 22 -0.66 29.82 7.89
N ASP A 23 -0.09 29.87 6.68
CA ASP A 23 -0.23 28.81 5.69
C ASP A 23 0.61 27.60 6.07
N LEU A 24 1.82 27.82 6.63
CA LEU A 24 2.66 26.74 7.17
C LEU A 24 1.97 26.04 8.36
N LYS A 25 1.36 26.81 9.25
CA LYS A 25 0.61 26.25 10.39
C LYS A 25 -0.57 25.40 9.91
N LEU A 26 -1.33 25.90 8.93
CA LEU A 26 -2.44 25.16 8.33
C LEU A 26 -1.95 23.88 7.62
N PHE A 27 -0.84 23.96 6.87
CA PHE A 27 -0.21 22.80 6.23
C PHE A 27 0.22 21.74 7.25
N ARG A 28 0.88 22.15 8.35
CA ARG A 28 1.26 21.25 9.45
C ARG A 28 0.03 20.63 10.12
N GLU A 29 -1.01 21.41 10.41
CA GLU A 29 -2.28 20.90 10.99
C GLU A 29 -3.00 19.90 10.06
N ILE A 30 -2.96 20.14 8.74
CA ILE A 30 -3.53 19.22 7.75
C ILE A 30 -2.72 17.93 7.70
N ASN A 31 -1.40 17.99 7.64
CA ASN A 31 -0.55 16.79 7.62
C ASN A 31 -0.60 15.99 8.93
N ASP A 32 -0.72 16.67 10.07
CA ASP A 32 -0.90 16.00 11.36
C ASP A 32 -2.28 15.34 11.48
N ARG A 33 -3.33 15.94 10.90
CA ARG A 33 -4.69 15.39 10.90
C ARG A 33 -4.87 14.26 9.87
N TYR A 34 -4.26 14.40 8.71
CA TYR A 34 -4.30 13.45 7.61
C TYR A 34 -2.89 12.89 7.43
N GLU A 35 -2.56 11.92 8.27
CA GLU A 35 -1.23 11.30 8.31
C GLU A 35 -0.80 10.84 6.90
N SER A 36 0.29 11.41 6.39
CA SER A 36 0.89 10.98 5.14
C SER A 36 1.80 9.77 5.41
N ASN A 37 1.34 8.58 5.05
CA ASN A 37 2.17 7.39 5.09
C ASN A 37 3.14 7.39 3.91
N GLU A 38 4.42 7.12 4.17
CA GLU A 38 5.39 6.85 3.10
C GLU A 38 5.13 5.46 2.54
N PHE A 39 5.02 5.34 1.22
CA PHE A 39 4.80 4.04 0.58
C PHE A 39 5.57 3.92 -0.73
N LEU A 40 5.81 2.67 -1.13
CA LEU A 40 6.38 2.29 -2.41
C LEU A 40 5.34 1.48 -3.18
N ILE A 41 5.27 1.68 -4.50
CA ILE A 41 4.47 0.84 -5.39
C ILE A 41 5.43 -0.07 -6.16
N LEU A 42 5.25 -1.37 -6.00
CA LEU A 42 5.92 -2.39 -6.80
C LEU A 42 4.90 -2.97 -7.78
N THR A 43 5.31 -3.26 -9.01
CA THR A 43 4.45 -3.91 -9.99
C THR A 43 5.02 -5.26 -10.37
N VAL A 44 4.16 -6.29 -10.41
CA VAL A 44 4.51 -7.66 -10.77
C VAL A 44 3.76 -8.04 -12.04
N THR A 45 4.50 -8.54 -13.03
CA THR A 45 3.98 -9.05 -14.30
C THR A 45 4.60 -10.41 -14.57
N ASP A 46 3.78 -11.47 -14.62
CA ASP A 46 4.23 -12.76 -15.13
C ASP A 46 4.18 -12.74 -16.67
N ARG A 47 5.29 -13.11 -17.32
CA ARG A 47 5.41 -13.11 -18.78
C ARG A 47 4.88 -14.39 -19.44
N ASN A 48 4.66 -15.43 -18.64
CA ASN A 48 4.35 -16.78 -19.10
C ASN A 48 2.98 -17.25 -18.62
N LYS A 49 2.50 -16.77 -17.47
CA LYS A 49 1.25 -17.18 -16.85
C LYS A 49 0.30 -16.00 -16.66
N ASP A 50 -0.97 -16.34 -16.49
CA ASP A 50 -2.00 -15.40 -16.05
C ASP A 50 -1.74 -14.97 -14.59
N ILE A 51 -2.10 -13.74 -14.24
CA ILE A 51 -1.92 -13.22 -12.88
C ILE A 51 -2.76 -13.96 -11.84
N PHE A 52 -3.90 -14.54 -12.27
CA PHE A 52 -4.81 -15.33 -11.45
C PHE A 52 -4.44 -16.81 -11.42
N ALA A 53 -3.39 -17.25 -12.12
CA ALA A 53 -2.91 -18.62 -11.99
C ALA A 53 -2.42 -18.87 -10.55
N ASN A 54 -2.73 -20.04 -9.99
CA ASN A 54 -2.40 -20.37 -8.60
C ASN A 54 -0.92 -20.16 -8.28
N GLU A 55 -0.02 -20.55 -9.18
CA GLU A 55 1.42 -20.40 -8.94
C GLU A 55 1.86 -18.93 -8.94
N THR A 56 1.22 -18.08 -9.75
CA THR A 56 1.48 -16.64 -9.76
C THR A 56 0.98 -16.00 -8.46
N LEU A 57 -0.22 -16.37 -8.02
CA LEU A 57 -0.79 -15.90 -6.76
C LEU A 57 0.03 -16.37 -5.56
N GLU A 58 0.47 -17.63 -5.52
CA GLU A 58 1.36 -18.15 -4.48
C GLU A 58 2.70 -17.41 -4.46
N TYR A 59 3.27 -17.11 -5.64
CA TYR A 59 4.48 -16.30 -5.73
C TYR A 59 4.30 -14.90 -5.15
N ILE A 60 3.22 -14.20 -5.53
CA ILE A 60 2.91 -12.85 -5.01
C ILE A 60 2.67 -12.90 -3.49
N HIS A 61 2.01 -13.96 -3.00
CA HIS A 61 1.80 -14.15 -1.57
C HIS A 61 3.11 -14.32 -0.81
N ASN A 62 4.00 -15.18 -1.28
CA ASN A 62 5.30 -15.39 -0.65
C ASN A 62 6.15 -14.12 -0.70
N LEU A 63 6.16 -13.41 -1.84
CA LEU A 63 6.84 -12.12 -1.97
C LEU A 63 6.28 -11.08 -0.98
N THR A 64 4.96 -11.08 -0.76
CA THR A 64 4.32 -10.21 0.25
C THR A 64 4.89 -10.51 1.63
N LEU A 65 4.93 -11.79 2.04
CA LEU A 65 5.46 -12.21 3.33
C LEU A 65 6.94 -11.85 3.49
N GLU A 66 7.77 -12.11 2.47
CA GLU A 66 9.20 -11.77 2.47
C GLU A 66 9.44 -10.26 2.64
N ILE A 67 8.62 -9.42 1.99
CA ILE A 67 8.73 -7.96 2.12
C ILE A 67 8.29 -7.49 3.51
N GLU A 68 7.27 -8.13 4.10
CA GLU A 68 6.79 -7.80 5.44
C GLU A 68 7.82 -8.09 6.55
N GLU A 69 8.81 -8.95 6.30
CA GLU A 69 9.90 -9.22 7.25
C GLU A 69 10.87 -8.04 7.43
N PHE A 70 10.93 -7.11 6.47
CA PHE A 70 11.83 -5.95 6.59
C PHE A 70 11.39 -5.04 7.73
N ALA A 71 12.33 -4.72 8.64
CA ALA A 71 12.05 -3.90 9.81
C ALA A 71 11.49 -2.50 9.48
N SER A 72 11.81 -1.95 8.30
CA SER A 72 11.30 -0.67 7.79
C SER A 72 9.90 -0.74 7.19
N VAL A 73 9.37 -1.93 6.92
CA VAL A 73 8.05 -2.13 6.33
C VAL A 73 7.00 -2.21 7.45
N GLN A 74 5.91 -1.47 7.28
CA GLN A 74 4.74 -1.48 8.16
C GLN A 74 3.72 -2.53 7.70
N SER A 75 3.43 -2.58 6.40
CA SER A 75 2.49 -3.53 5.81
C SER A 75 2.66 -3.61 4.30
N VAL A 76 2.21 -4.71 3.69
CA VAL A 76 2.15 -4.85 2.24
C VAL A 76 0.72 -5.17 1.81
N THR A 77 0.16 -4.39 0.89
CA THR A 77 -1.14 -4.66 0.26
C THR A 77 -0.91 -5.15 -1.17
N ALA A 78 -1.48 -6.32 -1.51
CA ALA A 78 -1.31 -6.99 -2.80
C ALA A 78 -2.62 -7.69 -3.21
N ILE A 79 -2.75 -8.07 -4.49
CA ILE A 79 -3.93 -8.80 -5.02
C ILE A 79 -4.31 -10.05 -4.20
N THR A 80 -3.35 -10.64 -3.51
CA THR A 80 -3.52 -11.84 -2.68
C THR A 80 -4.12 -11.58 -1.30
N ASN A 81 -4.12 -10.35 -0.82
CA ASN A 81 -4.62 -9.99 0.52
C ASN A 81 -5.64 -8.84 0.53
N ILE A 82 -6.04 -8.32 -0.64
CA ILE A 82 -7.15 -7.37 -0.73
C ILE A 82 -8.49 -8.01 -0.34
N PRO A 83 -9.40 -7.23 0.25
CA PRO A 83 -10.69 -7.72 0.69
C PRO A 83 -11.64 -7.94 -0.49
N LEU A 84 -12.36 -9.05 -0.52
CA LEU A 84 -13.33 -9.37 -1.57
C LEU A 84 -14.75 -9.34 -1.01
N VAL A 85 -15.44 -8.21 -1.21
CA VAL A 85 -16.72 -7.93 -0.55
C VAL A 85 -17.89 -8.39 -1.41
N SER A 86 -17.81 -8.20 -2.72
CA SER A 86 -18.93 -8.44 -3.64
C SER A 86 -19.04 -9.90 -4.07
N SER A 87 -17.90 -10.58 -4.19
CA SER A 87 -17.82 -12.04 -4.43
C SER A 87 -18.15 -12.84 -3.17
N SER A 88 -18.09 -12.22 -1.99
CA SER A 88 -18.61 -12.82 -0.76
C SER A 88 -20.13 -12.85 -0.79
N LYS A 89 -20.73 -14.03 -0.60
CA LYS A 89 -22.19 -14.20 -0.51
C LYS A 89 -22.76 -13.81 0.86
N LYS A 90 -21.95 -13.21 1.74
CA LYS A 90 -22.31 -12.85 3.12
C LYS A 90 -22.63 -11.35 3.23
N PRO A 91 -23.56 -10.94 4.11
CA PRO A 91 -23.80 -9.53 4.40
C PRO A 91 -22.52 -8.81 4.86
N LEU A 92 -22.38 -7.53 4.50
CA LEU A 92 -21.22 -6.71 4.89
C LEU A 92 -20.99 -6.72 6.41
N THR A 93 -22.06 -6.74 7.21
CA THR A 93 -22.00 -6.81 8.68
C THR A 93 -21.33 -8.07 9.21
N GLU A 94 -21.37 -9.17 8.46
CA GLU A 94 -20.71 -10.44 8.84
C GLU A 94 -19.24 -10.47 8.42
N LEU A 95 -18.85 -9.70 7.39
CA LEU A 95 -17.48 -9.64 6.88
C LEU A 95 -16.53 -8.90 7.83
N ILE A 96 -17.05 -8.06 8.73
CA ILE A 96 -16.25 -7.27 9.68
C ILE A 96 -15.32 -8.16 10.54
N ASN A 97 -15.77 -9.37 10.86
CA ASN A 97 -15.00 -10.29 11.72
C ASN A 97 -14.00 -11.16 10.95
N ASN A 98 -14.21 -11.37 9.65
CA ASN A 98 -13.36 -12.20 8.82
C ASN A 98 -13.51 -11.77 7.36
N ILE A 99 -12.67 -10.83 6.94
CA ILE A 99 -12.72 -10.26 5.60
C ILE A 99 -12.06 -11.25 4.63
N PRO A 100 -12.81 -11.81 3.66
CA PRO A 100 -12.25 -12.79 2.76
C PRO A 100 -11.36 -12.14 1.71
N ASN A 101 -10.44 -12.93 1.17
CA ASN A 101 -9.54 -12.60 0.06
C ASN A 101 -9.52 -13.78 -0.94
N ILE A 102 -8.69 -13.69 -1.97
CA ILE A 102 -8.62 -14.70 -3.05
C ILE A 102 -8.27 -16.13 -2.57
N PHE A 103 -7.64 -16.28 -1.41
CA PHE A 103 -7.32 -17.58 -0.81
C PHE A 103 -8.36 -18.10 0.18
N SER A 104 -9.42 -17.33 0.44
CA SER A 104 -10.46 -17.72 1.36
C SER A 104 -11.30 -18.86 0.79
N LYS A 105 -11.48 -19.94 1.56
CA LYS A 105 -12.18 -21.17 1.10
C LYS A 105 -13.62 -20.95 0.62
N ASP A 106 -14.26 -19.90 1.14
CA ASP A 106 -15.67 -19.59 0.85
C ASP A 106 -15.83 -18.72 -0.42
N ILE A 107 -14.72 -18.34 -1.06
CA ILE A 107 -14.71 -17.49 -2.25
C ILE A 107 -14.62 -18.35 -3.51
N ASP A 108 -15.51 -18.05 -4.45
CA ASP A 108 -15.48 -18.62 -5.79
C ASP A 108 -14.40 -17.89 -6.62
N PRO A 109 -13.41 -18.60 -7.20
CA PRO A 109 -12.31 -17.97 -7.95
C PRO A 109 -12.78 -17.14 -9.16
N GLU A 110 -13.83 -17.57 -9.85
CA GLU A 110 -14.36 -16.85 -11.02
C GLU A 110 -15.00 -15.53 -10.58
N LEU A 111 -15.78 -15.55 -9.49
CA LEU A 111 -16.38 -14.33 -8.92
C LEU A 111 -15.33 -13.39 -8.34
N ALA A 112 -14.27 -13.92 -7.73
CA ALA A 112 -13.15 -13.13 -7.24
C ALA A 112 -12.44 -12.40 -8.39
N GLN A 113 -12.16 -13.12 -9.47
CA GLN A 113 -11.53 -12.55 -10.66
C GLN A 113 -12.42 -11.46 -11.28
N GLU A 114 -13.73 -11.72 -11.41
CA GLU A 114 -14.69 -10.73 -11.90
C GLU A 114 -14.70 -9.47 -11.03
N GLU A 115 -14.77 -9.61 -9.70
CA GLU A 115 -14.73 -8.49 -8.77
C GLU A 115 -13.44 -7.67 -8.93
N ILE A 116 -12.28 -8.33 -8.98
CA ILE A 116 -10.97 -7.65 -9.10
C ILE A 116 -10.85 -6.89 -10.43
N LEU A 117 -11.35 -7.46 -11.53
CA LEU A 117 -11.24 -6.85 -12.86
C LEU A 117 -12.27 -5.73 -13.11
N THR A 118 -13.41 -5.76 -12.44
CA THR A 118 -14.53 -4.84 -12.70
C THR A 118 -14.71 -3.79 -11.62
N SER A 119 -14.26 -4.04 -10.38
CA SER A 119 -14.40 -3.12 -9.27
C SER A 119 -13.62 -1.83 -9.53
N PRO A 120 -14.25 -0.65 -9.40
CA PRO A 120 -13.56 0.64 -9.55
C PRO A 120 -12.51 0.89 -8.47
N ILE A 121 -12.48 0.07 -7.41
CA ILE A 121 -11.49 0.15 -6.33
C ILE A 121 -10.23 -0.67 -6.66
N TYR A 122 -10.33 -1.67 -7.54
CA TYR A 122 -9.22 -2.58 -7.87
C TYR A 122 -8.71 -2.40 -9.29
N LYS A 123 -9.61 -2.17 -10.24
CA LYS A 123 -9.25 -1.89 -11.61
C LYS A 123 -8.41 -0.61 -11.70
N ASP A 124 -7.30 -0.70 -12.42
CA ASP A 124 -6.33 0.37 -12.64
C ASP A 124 -5.60 0.86 -11.38
N LEU A 125 -5.86 0.25 -10.21
CA LEU A 125 -5.26 0.58 -8.92
C LEU A 125 -4.46 -0.60 -8.34
N VAL A 126 -5.06 -1.80 -8.34
CA VAL A 126 -4.44 -3.07 -7.92
C VAL A 126 -4.07 -3.92 -9.12
N ILE A 127 -4.90 -3.93 -10.18
CA ILE A 127 -4.65 -4.69 -11.39
C ILE A 127 -4.73 -3.79 -12.63
N SER A 128 -3.85 -4.01 -13.60
CA SER A 128 -3.88 -3.27 -14.87
C SER A 128 -5.12 -3.62 -15.69
N GLN A 129 -5.55 -2.69 -16.53
CA GLN A 129 -6.70 -2.86 -17.44
C GLN A 129 -6.63 -4.13 -18.30
N ASP A 130 -5.42 -4.57 -18.67
CA ASP A 130 -5.20 -5.78 -19.47
C ASP A 130 -5.04 -7.06 -18.65
N ALA A 131 -5.22 -6.98 -17.33
CA ALA A 131 -5.11 -8.08 -16.37
C ALA A 131 -3.72 -8.75 -16.28
N LYS A 132 -2.67 -8.13 -16.82
CA LYS A 132 -1.32 -8.75 -16.86
C LYS A 132 -0.42 -8.33 -15.72
N THR A 133 -0.69 -7.18 -15.10
CA THR A 133 0.20 -6.57 -14.10
C THR A 133 -0.60 -6.26 -12.85
N THR A 134 -0.07 -6.65 -11.69
CA THR A 134 -0.63 -6.26 -10.39
C THR A 134 0.31 -5.29 -9.68
N ALA A 135 -0.25 -4.34 -8.95
CA ALA A 135 0.46 -3.49 -8.01
C ALA A 135 0.52 -4.15 -6.63
N MET A 136 1.60 -3.87 -5.90
CA MET A 136 1.78 -4.13 -4.48
C MET A 136 2.16 -2.80 -3.82
N GLN A 137 1.40 -2.38 -2.83
CA GLN A 137 1.69 -1.19 -2.04
C GLN A 137 2.43 -1.60 -0.78
N VAL A 138 3.69 -1.17 -0.66
CA VAL A 138 4.52 -1.37 0.53
C VAL A 138 4.47 -0.10 1.37
N THR A 139 3.80 -0.15 2.50
CA THR A 139 3.72 0.97 3.43
C THR A 139 4.91 0.90 4.37
N LEU A 140 5.64 2.02 4.53
CA LEU A 140 6.84 2.10 5.35
C LEU A 140 6.50 2.62 6.75
N LYS A 141 7.26 2.17 7.75
CA LYS A 141 7.16 2.73 9.10
C LYS A 141 7.66 4.17 9.07
N LYS A 142 6.92 5.05 9.72
CA LYS A 142 7.33 6.43 9.95
C LYS A 142 8.70 6.45 10.64
N ILE A 143 9.67 7.09 10.00
CA ILE A 143 10.94 7.39 10.65
C ILE A 143 10.66 8.52 11.66
N LEU A 144 10.54 8.17 12.93
CA LEU A 144 10.52 9.16 14.01
C LEU A 144 11.95 9.71 14.13
N ASN A 145 12.19 10.88 13.56
CA ASN A 145 13.40 11.69 13.79
C ASN A 145 13.23 12.56 15.03
#